data_AF-C4XTT2-F1
#
_entry.id   AF-C4XTT2-F1
#
_cell.length_a   1.000
_cell.length_b   1.000
_cell.length_c   1.000
_cell.angle_alpha   90.00
_cell.angle_beta   90.00
_cell.angle_gamma   90.00
#
_symmetry.space_group_name_H-M   'P 1'
#
loop_
_entity.id
_entity.type
_entity.pdbx_description
1 polymer ?
#
loop_
_entity_poly.entity_id
_entity_poly.type
_entity_poly.pdbx_seq_one_letter_code
_entity_poly.pdbx_strand_id
1 'polypeptide(L)' 'MKQQQFDSLTLKDEIINAFRPIEQIFKIMDKSSPEVSGDVTRPYGEVGLVLCENFRSKLEEILSSISQGASNDA' A
#
# COMPACT_ATOMS: atom_id res chain seq x y z
N MET A 1 -3.90 27.67 12.46
CA MET A 1 -4.33 26.48 11.69
C MET A 1 -3.13 25.53 11.58
N LYS A 2 -3.05 24.51 12.45
CA LYS A 2 -1.98 23.47 12.45
C LYS A 2 -2.54 22.04 12.51
N GLN A 3 -3.87 21.89 12.54
CA GLN A 3 -4.55 20.61 12.78
C GLN A 3 -4.61 19.72 11.52
N GLN A 4 -4.74 20.30 10.32
CA GLN A 4 -5.02 19.54 9.09
C GLN A 4 -3.83 18.73 8.55
N GLN A 5 -2.57 19.16 8.74
CA GLN A 5 -1.40 18.38 8.30
C GLN A 5 -1.14 17.15 9.18
N PHE A 6 -1.54 17.20 10.46
CA PHE A 6 -1.32 16.11 11.41
C PHE A 6 -2.22 14.89 11.11
N ASP A 7 -3.31 15.09 10.36
CA ASP A 7 -4.29 14.05 10.04
C ASP A 7 -3.86 13.17 8.85
N SER A 8 -3.28 13.77 7.80
CA SER A 8 -2.97 13.05 6.55
C SER A 8 -1.80 12.06 6.71
N LEU A 9 -0.74 12.43 7.43
CA LEU A 9 0.41 11.54 7.67
C LEU A 9 0.01 10.37 8.56
N THR A 10 -0.75 10.63 9.63
CA THR A 10 -1.25 9.62 10.55
C THR A 10 -2.17 8.63 9.82
N LEU A 11 -3.10 9.14 9.01
CA LEU A 11 -4.00 8.31 8.21
C LEU A 11 -3.24 7.43 7.20
N LYS A 12 -2.20 7.98 6.55
CA LYS A 12 -1.33 7.20 5.63
C LYS A 12 -0.71 6.01 6.35
N ASP A 13 -0.09 6.27 7.50
CA ASP A 13 0.60 5.24 8.26
C ASP A 13 -0.37 4.18 8.79
N GLU A 14 -1.56 4.58 9.26
CA GLU A 14 -2.61 3.63 9.69
C GLU A 14 -3.06 2.71 8.56
N ILE A 15 -3.33 3.27 7.37
CA ILE A 15 -3.74 2.48 6.19
C ILE A 15 -2.61 1.54 5.76
N ILE A 16 -1.37 2.03 5.68
CA ILE A 16 -0.21 1.21 5.29
C ILE A 16 0.03 0.08 6.29
N ASN A 17 -0.10 0.36 7.58
CA ASN A 17 0.06 -0.64 8.63
C ASN A 17 -1.05 -1.70 8.57
N ALA A 18 -2.30 -1.31 8.30
CA ALA A 18 -3.41 -2.24 8.13
C ALA A 18 -3.23 -3.17 6.91
N PHE A 19 -2.61 -2.68 5.82
CA PHE A 19 -2.35 -3.47 4.61
C PHE A 19 -1.07 -4.30 4.64
N ARG A 20 -0.14 -4.01 5.56
CA ARG A 20 1.15 -4.71 5.66
C ARG A 20 1.02 -6.25 5.72
N PRO A 21 0.07 -6.85 6.47
CA PRO A 21 -0.07 -8.30 6.50
C PRO A 21 -0.35 -8.93 5.12
N ILE A 22 -1.13 -8.27 4.27
CA ILE A 22 -1.43 -8.74 2.91
C ILE A 22 -0.17 -8.75 2.05
N GLU A 23 0.63 -7.68 2.11
CA GLU A 23 1.91 -7.63 1.41
C GLU A 23 2.87 -8.72 1.90
N GLN A 24 2.90 -9.01 3.21
CA GLN A 24 3.73 -10.10 3.74
C GLN A 24 3.34 -11.46 3.18
N ILE A 25 2.04 -11.71 2.97
CA ILE A 25 1.57 -12.95 2.32
C ILE A 25 2.14 -13.05 0.91
N PHE A 26 2.06 -12.00 0.11
CA PHE A 26 2.63 -12.01 -1.24
C PHE A 26 4.15 -12.16 -1.26
N LYS A 27 4.87 -11.58 -0.30
CA LYS A 27 6.33 -11.80 -0.11
C LYS A 27 6.68 -13.25 0.22
N ILE A 28 5.82 -13.95 0.97
CA ILE A 28 6.01 -15.38 1.27
C ILE A 28 5.75 -16.21 0.01
N MET A 29 4.69 -15.89 -0.72
CA MET A 29 4.31 -16.58 -1.95
C MET A 29 5.39 -16.45 -3.04
N ASP A 30 5.93 -15.24 -3.24
CA ASP A 30 7.02 -14.94 -4.18
C ASP A 30 8.29 -15.78 -3.91
N LYS A 31 8.59 -16.01 -2.63
CA LYS A 31 9.74 -16.82 -2.20
C LYS A 31 9.48 -18.32 -2.16
N SER A 32 8.27 -18.76 -2.45
CA SER A 32 7.93 -20.18 -2.35
C SER A 32 8.56 -20.98 -3.49
N SER A 33 8.99 -22.22 -3.21
CA SER A 33 9.49 -23.15 -4.22
C SER A 33 8.32 -23.87 -4.90
N PRO A 34 8.31 -24.03 -6.23
CA PRO A 34 7.31 -24.84 -6.94
C PRO A 34 7.19 -26.26 -6.37
N GLU A 35 8.29 -26.82 -5.87
CA GLU A 35 8.35 -28.16 -5.27
C GLU A 35 7.50 -28.29 -3.99
N VAL A 36 7.24 -27.18 -3.29
CA VAL A 36 6.55 -27.14 -2.00
C VAL A 36 5.13 -26.58 -2.15
N SER A 37 4.96 -25.56 -2.99
CA SER A 37 3.73 -24.77 -3.07
C SER A 37 3.00 -24.88 -4.42
N GLY A 38 3.50 -25.70 -5.34
CA GLY A 38 3.01 -25.76 -6.71
C GLY A 38 3.43 -24.56 -7.56
N ASP A 39 3.28 -24.72 -8.87
CA ASP A 39 3.83 -23.80 -9.89
C ASP A 39 3.18 -22.40 -9.90
N VAL A 40 1.98 -22.26 -9.34
CA VAL A 40 1.18 -21.02 -9.42
C VAL A 40 1.38 -20.08 -8.23
N THR A 41 1.94 -20.57 -7.13
CA THR A 41 2.05 -19.78 -5.88
C THR A 41 3.00 -18.60 -6.06
N ARG A 42 4.17 -18.80 -6.67
CA ARG A 42 5.12 -17.71 -6.95
C ARG A 42 4.52 -16.67 -7.91
N PRO A 43 3.96 -17.02 -9.09
CA PRO A 43 3.30 -16.05 -9.97
C PRO A 43 2.20 -15.23 -9.28
N TYR A 44 1.41 -15.82 -8.39
CA TYR A 44 0.42 -15.07 -7.60
C TYR A 44 1.06 -14.11 -6.59
N GLY A 45 2.19 -14.51 -5.99
CA GLY A 45 3.02 -13.62 -5.17
C GLY A 45 3.51 -12.40 -5.95
N GLU A 46 4.09 -12.62 -7.13
CA GLU A 46 4.58 -11.56 -8.02
C GLU A 46 3.47 -10.56 -8.39
N VAL A 47 2.31 -11.05 -8.83
CA VAL A 47 1.15 -10.20 -9.13
C VAL A 47 0.69 -9.42 -7.90
N GLY A 48 0.60 -10.08 -6.75
CA GLY A 48 0.20 -9.45 -5.50
C GLY A 48 1.13 -8.34 -5.04
N LEU A 49 2.45 -8.50 -5.23
CA LEU A 49 3.44 -7.47 -4.93
C LEU A 49 3.24 -6.23 -5.81
N VAL A 50 3.03 -6.40 -7.12
CA VAL A 50 2.72 -5.30 -8.04
C VAL A 50 1.43 -4.58 -7.64
N LEU A 51 0.41 -5.32 -7.20
CA LEU A 51 -0.83 -4.72 -6.67
C LEU A 51 -0.58 -3.88 -5.40
N CYS A 52 0.28 -4.34 -4.49
CA CYS A 52 0.67 -3.58 -3.30
C CYS A 52 1.42 -2.28 -3.66
N GLU A 53 2.28 -2.29 -4.67
CA GLU A 53 2.96 -1.09 -5.17
C GLU A 53 1.98 -0.09 -5.79
N ASN A 54 1.07 -0.59 -6.62
CA ASN A 54 0.02 0.21 -7.22
C ASN A 54 -0.90 0.84 -6.17
N PHE A 55 -1.25 0.09 -5.12
CA PHE A 55 -2.05 0.58 -4.01
C PHE A 55 -1.36 1.76 -3.30
N ARG A 56 -0.07 1.63 -2.97
CA ARG A 56 0.71 2.70 -2.32
C ARG A 56 0.78 3.95 -3.16
N SER A 57 1.04 3.78 -4.46
CA SER A 57 1.14 4.90 -5.40
C SER A 57 -0.18 5.66 -5.48
N LYS A 58 -1.30 4.94 -5.63
CA LYS A 58 -2.65 5.55 -5.64
C LYS A 58 -3.01 6.21 -4.31
N LEU A 59 -2.63 5.61 -3.18
CA LEU A 59 -2.85 6.20 -1.87
C LEU A 59 -2.10 7.54 -1.74
N GLU A 60 -0.85 7.60 -2.21
CA GLU A 60 -0.06 8.83 -2.20
C GLU A 60 -0.69 9.93 -3.06
N GLU A 61 -1.17 9.58 -4.25
CA GLU A 61 -1.87 10.51 -5.16
C GLU A 61 -3.12 11.10 -4.50
N ILE A 62 -3.93 10.26 -3.84
CA ILE A 62 -5.16 10.69 -3.15
C ILE A 62 -4.83 11.62 -1.99
N LEU A 63 -3.90 11.23 -1.12
CA LEU A 63 -3.54 12.01 0.07
C LEU A 63 -2.87 13.35 -0.32
N SER A 64 -2.02 13.34 -1.35
CA SER A 64 -1.43 14.56 -1.91
C SER A 64 -2.49 15.51 -2.46
N SER A 65 -3.51 14.97 -3.15
CA SER A 65 -4.63 15.76 -3.68
C SER A 65 -5.47 16.39 -2.56
N ILE A 66 -5.71 15.65 -1.46
CA ILE A 66 -6.43 16.16 -0.28
C ILE A 66 -5.64 17.31 0.37
N SER A 67 -4.31 17.18 0.47
CA SER A 67 -3.46 18.24 1.02
C SER A 67 -3.46 19.51 0.16
N GLN A 68 -3.59 19.40 -1.16
CA GLN A 68 -3.63 20.54 -2.08
C GLN A 68 -5.00 21.23 -2.10
N GLY A 69 -6.10 20.47 -2.06
CA GLY A 69 -7.45 21.04 -1.98
C GLY A 69 -7.65 21.91 -0.73
N ALA A 70 -7.12 21.49 0.42
CA ALA A 70 -7.18 22.27 1.66
C ALA A 70 -6.39 23.60 1.61
N SER A 71 -5.46 23.75 0.66
CA SER A 71 -4.62 24.96 0.54
C SER A 71 -5.22 26.03 -0.38
N ASN A 72 -6.26 25.70 -1.16
CA ASN A 72 -6.88 26.60 -2.14
C ASN A 72 -8.14 27.31 -1.62
N ASP A 73 -8.62 26.96 -0.43
CA ASP A 73 -9.79 27.58 0.24
C ASP A 73 -9.39 28.54 1.38
N ALA A 74 -8.12 28.98 1.43
CA ALA A 74 -7.57 29.88 2.47
C ALA A 74 -7.24 31.28 1.95
#